data_AF-A0A3A1P0A6-F1
#
_entry.id   AF-A0A3A1P0A6-F1
#
_cell.length_a   1.000
_cell.length_b   1.000
_cell.length_c   1.000
_cell.angle_alpha   90.00
_cell.angle_beta   90.00
_cell.angle_gamma   90.00
#
_symmetry.space_group_name_H-M   'P 1'
#
loop_
_entity.id
_entity.type
_entity.pdbx_description
1 polymer ?
#
loop_
_entity_poly.entity_id
_entity_poly.type
_entity_poly.pdbx_seq_one_letter_code
_entity_poly.pdbx_strand_id
1 'polypeptide(L)'
;MGEPLCERALGHCRIVKPAGRPHGPGDICQGMRRGMGQPASELNWSAAEAEPVDLADRMAVLDSLARYSWAIDTGSLEEYLDCFTSDGILRHPLRDGSPGEARGRDGIRAFLGKGFANRPFQTYAHQHQFSSVLMKNEGNLIRLKSYCIVFRHEFHRQYWPSGPSRRMGTWHGLFQNDGNIWKLKELDVHMWLDSVFGIGSALTDRGAGMPGTLG
;
A
#
# COMPACT_ATOMS: atom_id res chain seq x y z
N MET A 1 -9.17 -0.63 -54.35
CA MET A 1 -10.62 -0.46 -54.12
C MET A 1 -11.30 -1.76 -54.52
N GLY A 2 -12.15 -2.31 -53.63
CA GLY A 2 -13.12 -3.33 -54.00
C GLY A 2 -12.89 -4.72 -53.41
N GLU A 3 -13.21 -4.90 -52.13
CA GLU A 3 -14.01 -6.08 -51.74
C GLU A 3 -15.46 -5.86 -52.24
N PRO A 4 -16.35 -6.88 -52.41
CA PRO A 4 -16.53 -8.02 -51.47
C PRO A 4 -16.97 -9.36 -52.11
N LEU A 5 -17.10 -10.40 -51.28
CA LEU A 5 -18.31 -11.25 -51.17
C LEU A 5 -18.02 -12.44 -50.22
N CYS A 6 -18.65 -12.40 -49.04
CA CYS A 6 -18.73 -13.52 -48.10
C CYS A 6 -20.08 -14.20 -48.31
N GLU A 7 -20.05 -15.38 -48.92
CA GLU A 7 -21.23 -16.24 -49.12
C GLU A 7 -21.24 -17.36 -48.08
N ARG A 8 -22.40 -17.54 -47.45
CA ARG A 8 -22.68 -18.49 -46.38
C ARG A 8 -22.76 -19.92 -46.93
N ALA A 9 -22.19 -20.88 -46.20
CA ALA A 9 -22.61 -22.27 -46.27
C ALA A 9 -22.59 -22.96 -44.89
N LEU A 10 -23.81 -23.11 -44.35
CA LEU A 10 -24.39 -24.13 -43.49
C LEU A 10 -23.49 -25.22 -42.87
N GLY A 11 -23.46 -25.26 -41.53
CA GLY A 11 -23.05 -26.42 -40.74
C GLY A 11 -23.98 -26.59 -39.53
N HIS A 12 -24.72 -27.70 -39.50
CA HIS A 12 -25.65 -28.07 -38.43
C HIS A 12 -24.93 -28.34 -37.10
N CYS A 13 -25.37 -27.71 -36.01
CA CYS A 13 -24.98 -28.09 -34.65
C CYS A 13 -26.21 -28.66 -33.92
N ARG A 14 -26.15 -29.95 -33.57
CA ARG A 14 -27.16 -30.65 -32.74
C ARG A 14 -27.05 -30.18 -31.30
N ILE A 15 -28.15 -29.67 -30.75
CA ILE A 15 -28.30 -29.37 -29.33
C ILE A 15 -28.59 -30.68 -28.60
N VAL A 16 -27.65 -31.12 -27.75
CA VAL A 16 -27.89 -32.17 -26.76
C VAL A 16 -28.13 -31.48 -25.41
N LYS A 17 -29.33 -31.62 -24.86
CA LYS A 17 -29.63 -31.25 -23.46
C LYS A 17 -29.13 -32.35 -22.53
N PRO A 18 -28.46 -32.04 -21.41
CA PRO A 18 -28.53 -32.87 -20.23
C PRO A 18 -29.59 -32.31 -19.26
N ALA A 19 -30.40 -33.23 -18.75
CA ALA A 19 -31.35 -33.01 -17.67
C ALA A 19 -30.62 -33.08 -16.31
N GLY A 20 -30.93 -32.15 -15.40
CA GLY A 20 -30.47 -32.15 -14.02
C GLY A 20 -31.19 -31.07 -13.21
N ARG A 21 -31.67 -31.43 -12.02
CA ARG A 21 -32.63 -30.70 -11.16
C ARG A 21 -32.09 -29.40 -10.55
N PRO A 22 -32.96 -28.49 -10.04
CA PRO A 22 -32.53 -27.24 -9.43
C PRO A 22 -32.00 -27.49 -8.00
N HIS A 23 -30.80 -26.98 -7.71
CA HIS A 23 -30.30 -26.84 -6.34
C HIS A 23 -30.63 -25.42 -5.84
N GLY A 24 -31.24 -25.34 -4.65
CA GLY A 24 -31.63 -24.11 -3.99
C GLY A 24 -30.44 -23.29 -3.45
N PRO A 25 -30.70 -22.13 -2.84
CA PRO A 25 -29.66 -21.22 -2.37
C PRO A 25 -29.11 -21.74 -1.03
N GLY A 26 -28.02 -22.49 -1.08
CA GLY A 26 -27.30 -22.98 0.08
C GLY A 26 -26.10 -23.77 -0.38
N ASP A 27 -24.96 -23.56 0.27
CA ASP A 27 -23.72 -24.32 0.12
C ASP A 27 -22.81 -24.01 -1.08
N ILE A 28 -22.17 -22.83 -1.02
CA ILE A 28 -20.80 -22.64 -1.55
C ILE A 28 -19.99 -21.81 -0.56
N CYS A 29 -19.83 -22.33 0.65
CA CYS A 29 -18.94 -21.77 1.67
C CYS A 29 -18.15 -22.89 2.34
N GLN A 30 -17.09 -23.38 1.69
CA GLN A 30 -15.98 -24.04 2.37
C GLN A 30 -14.82 -24.23 1.40
N GLY A 31 -13.71 -23.52 1.62
CA GLY A 31 -12.44 -23.86 0.97
C GLY A 31 -11.66 -22.73 0.32
N MET A 32 -11.60 -21.53 0.89
CA MET A 32 -10.48 -20.63 0.63
C MET A 32 -9.89 -20.20 1.96
N ARG A 33 -8.77 -20.84 2.32
CA ARG A 33 -7.95 -20.44 3.45
C ARG A 33 -7.49 -19.01 3.19
N ARG A 34 -8.00 -18.07 3.98
CA ARG A 34 -7.52 -16.70 4.08
C ARG A 34 -6.01 -16.74 4.30
N GLY A 35 -5.25 -16.18 3.36
CA GLY A 35 -3.90 -15.72 3.67
C GLY A 35 -3.99 -14.79 4.87
N MET A 36 -3.07 -14.92 5.82
CA MET A 36 -3.01 -14.10 7.02
C MET A 36 -2.69 -12.64 6.64
N GLY A 37 -3.71 -11.90 6.21
CA GLY A 37 -3.74 -10.45 6.33
C GLY A 37 -4.30 -10.13 7.71
N GLN A 38 -3.67 -9.21 8.44
CA GLN A 38 -4.27 -8.64 9.64
C GLN A 38 -5.71 -8.20 9.34
N PRO A 39 -6.65 -8.36 10.28
CA PRO A 39 -8.02 -7.94 10.05
C PRO A 39 -8.04 -6.43 9.79
N ALA A 40 -8.68 -6.03 8.69
CA ALA A 40 -8.80 -4.62 8.26
C ALA A 40 -9.33 -3.65 9.33
N SER A 41 -9.89 -4.19 10.43
CA SER A 41 -10.37 -3.44 11.59
C SER A 41 -9.26 -2.75 12.40
N GLU A 42 -8.04 -3.29 12.46
CA GLU A 42 -6.96 -2.70 13.28
C GLU A 42 -6.29 -1.48 12.62
N LEU A 43 -6.39 -1.38 11.29
CA LEU A 43 -5.84 -0.27 10.50
C LEU A 43 -6.87 0.82 10.23
N ASN A 44 -8.14 0.44 10.09
CA ASN A 44 -9.24 1.36 9.77
C ASN A 44 -10.17 1.62 10.96
N TRP A 45 -9.58 1.86 12.13
CA TRP A 45 -10.30 2.35 13.32
C TRP A 45 -10.98 3.69 13.02
N SER A 46 -12.10 3.99 13.65
CA SER A 46 -12.88 5.20 13.36
C SER A 46 -12.20 6.47 13.84
N ALA A 47 -12.45 7.63 13.21
CA ALA A 47 -11.91 8.90 13.72
C ALA A 47 -12.38 9.23 15.16
N ALA A 48 -13.52 8.66 15.59
CA ALA A 48 -14.04 8.81 16.94
C ALA A 48 -13.21 8.04 18.00
N GLU A 49 -12.43 7.03 17.58
CA GLU A 49 -11.50 6.30 18.45
C GLU A 49 -10.14 6.99 18.58
N ALA A 50 -9.95 8.16 17.95
CA ALA A 50 -8.78 8.98 18.22
C ALA A 50 -8.84 9.44 19.68
N GLU A 51 -7.87 9.00 20.47
CA GLU A 51 -7.77 9.37 21.88
C GLU A 51 -6.73 10.47 22.07
N PRO A 52 -6.92 11.38 23.05
CA PRO A 52 -5.90 12.36 23.40
C PRO A 52 -4.58 11.66 23.77
N VAL A 53 -3.56 11.87 22.96
CA VAL A 53 -2.17 11.56 23.28
C VAL A 53 -1.58 12.74 24.04
N ASP A 54 -0.72 12.49 25.03
CA ASP A 54 0.02 13.55 25.70
C ASP A 54 0.74 14.45 24.69
N LEU A 55 0.79 15.76 24.96
CA LEU A 55 1.33 16.71 24.00
C LEU A 55 2.81 16.45 23.67
N ALA A 56 3.62 16.09 24.67
CA ALA A 56 5.04 15.82 24.45
C ALA A 56 5.23 14.57 23.60
N ASP A 57 4.47 13.51 23.88
CA ASP A 57 4.49 12.29 23.09
C ASP A 57 3.98 12.51 21.66
N ARG A 58 2.91 13.29 21.50
CA ARG A 58 2.39 13.69 20.19
C ARG A 58 3.46 14.39 19.36
N MET A 59 4.16 15.36 19.95
CA MET A 59 5.24 16.08 19.25
C MET A 59 6.40 15.14 18.92
N ALA A 60 6.82 14.28 19.85
CA ALA A 60 7.90 13.34 19.61
C ALA A 60 7.59 12.31 18.51
N VAL A 61 6.34 11.86 18.40
CA VAL A 61 5.88 11.00 17.29
C VAL A 61 5.90 11.76 15.96
N LEU A 62 5.46 13.02 15.93
CA LEU A 62 5.52 13.85 14.71
C LEU A 62 6.96 14.13 14.28
N ASP A 63 7.89 14.36 15.22
CA ASP A 63 9.31 14.49 14.92
C ASP A 63 9.89 13.20 14.36
N SER A 64 9.45 12.05 14.88
CA SER A 64 9.84 10.73 14.36
C SER A 64 9.32 10.50 12.94
N LEU A 65 8.12 10.98 12.63
CA LEU A 65 7.55 10.97 11.28
C LEU A 65 8.35 11.89 10.33
N ALA A 66 8.79 13.06 10.80
CA ALA A 66 9.65 13.96 10.02
C ALA A 66 11.01 13.33 9.72
N ARG A 67 11.64 12.67 10.70
CA ARG A 67 12.89 11.92 10.51
C ARG A 67 12.72 10.79 9.49
N TYR A 68 11.62 10.05 9.58
CA TYR A 68 11.26 9.03 8.59
C TYR A 68 11.21 9.62 7.18
N SER A 69 10.47 10.72 6.96
CA SER A 69 10.36 11.38 5.64
C SER A 69 11.73 11.80 5.12
N TRP A 70 12.52 12.50 5.95
CA TRP A 70 13.85 12.95 5.53
C TRP A 70 14.76 11.77 5.15
N ALA A 71 14.79 10.71 5.95
CA ALA A 71 15.64 9.56 5.69
C ALA A 71 15.26 8.83 4.39
N ILE A 72 13.95 8.62 4.13
CA ILE A 72 13.49 7.96 2.91
C ILE A 72 13.69 8.83 1.66
N ASP A 73 13.51 10.14 1.79
CA ASP A 73 13.58 11.07 0.68
C ASP A 73 15.02 11.35 0.25
N THR A 74 15.95 11.37 1.22
CA THR A 74 17.39 11.54 0.99
C THR A 74 18.13 10.22 0.74
N GLY A 75 17.48 9.06 0.93
CA GLY A 75 18.13 7.77 0.74
C GLY A 75 19.12 7.38 1.84
N SER A 76 19.06 8.03 3.01
CA SER A 76 19.85 7.68 4.19
C SER A 76 19.38 6.34 4.77
N LEU A 77 19.98 5.24 4.32
CA LEU A 77 19.55 3.88 4.70
C LEU A 77 19.61 3.65 6.21
N GLU A 78 20.72 4.01 6.86
CA GLU A 78 20.88 3.76 8.29
C GLU A 78 19.92 4.62 9.14
N GLU A 79 19.69 5.87 8.76
CA GLU A 79 18.72 6.74 9.42
C GLU A 79 17.29 6.22 9.25
N TYR A 80 16.97 5.69 8.06
CA TYR A 80 15.67 5.09 7.79
C TYR A 80 15.46 3.84 8.65
N LEU A 81 16.48 2.97 8.73
CA LEU A 81 16.42 1.76 9.56
C LEU A 81 16.35 2.08 11.06
N ASP A 82 16.96 3.19 11.51
CA ASP A 82 16.86 3.61 12.92
C ASP A 82 15.48 4.18 13.29
N CYS A 83 14.67 4.57 12.31
CA CYS A 83 13.28 4.93 12.56
C CYS A 83 12.45 3.73 13.06
N PHE A 84 12.92 2.49 12.89
CA PHE A 84 12.24 1.28 13.33
C PHE A 84 12.85 0.71 14.62
N THR A 85 12.00 0.07 15.42
CA THR A 85 12.47 -0.81 16.50
C THR A 85 13.30 -1.95 15.89
N SER A 86 14.15 -2.58 16.70
CA SER A 86 15.04 -3.67 16.24
C SER A 86 14.26 -4.82 15.58
N ASP A 87 13.04 -5.07 16.06
CA ASP A 87 12.09 -6.07 15.60
C ASP A 87 10.90 -5.48 14.83
N GLY A 88 11.05 -4.26 14.30
CA GLY A 88 9.99 -3.54 13.61
C GLY A 88 9.52 -4.25 12.34
N ILE A 89 8.26 -4.00 11.95
CA ILE A 89 7.64 -4.63 10.78
C ILE A 89 7.26 -3.55 9.77
N LEU A 90 7.64 -3.74 8.51
CA LEU A 90 7.20 -2.94 7.38
C LEU A 90 6.31 -3.79 6.48
N ARG A 91 5.05 -3.39 6.32
CA ARG A 91 4.12 -3.95 5.34
C ARG A 91 3.88 -2.92 4.25
N HIS A 92 4.36 -3.24 3.06
CA HIS A 92 4.25 -2.36 1.90
C HIS A 92 4.08 -3.23 0.64
N PRO A 93 3.16 -2.88 -0.27
CA PRO A 93 2.98 -3.62 -1.51
C PRO A 93 4.29 -3.78 -2.30
N LEU A 94 4.52 -4.98 -2.83
CA LEU A 94 5.61 -5.24 -3.76
C LEU A 94 5.34 -4.55 -5.10
N ARG A 95 6.35 -4.53 -5.97
CA ARG A 95 6.27 -3.84 -7.28
C ARG A 95 5.19 -4.42 -8.20
N ASP A 96 4.85 -5.69 -8.02
CA ASP A 96 3.78 -6.40 -8.75
C ASP A 96 2.39 -6.21 -8.11
N GLY A 97 2.31 -5.43 -7.03
CA GLY A 97 1.08 -5.20 -6.27
C GLY A 97 0.74 -6.29 -5.26
N SER A 98 1.53 -7.36 -5.14
CA SER A 98 1.29 -8.36 -4.08
C SER A 98 1.65 -7.80 -2.70
N PRO A 99 1.05 -8.32 -1.61
CA PRO A 99 1.43 -7.92 -0.25
C PRO A 99 2.90 -8.21 0.03
N GLY A 100 3.64 -7.20 0.49
CA GLY A 100 5.01 -7.35 0.97
C GLY A 100 5.09 -7.14 2.47
N GLU A 101 5.89 -7.96 3.14
CA GLU A 101 6.21 -7.82 4.57
C GLU A 101 7.72 -8.00 4.78
N ALA A 102 8.30 -7.14 5.59
CA ALA A 102 9.70 -7.18 5.98
C ALA A 102 9.80 -7.01 7.50
N ARG A 103 10.63 -7.83 8.15
CA ARG A 103 10.74 -7.88 9.61
C ARG A 103 12.18 -7.61 10.07
N GLY A 104 12.29 -6.81 11.11
CA GLY A 104 13.55 -6.35 11.66
C GLY A 104 14.36 -5.51 10.68
N ARG A 105 15.46 -4.93 11.18
CA ARG A 105 16.30 -4.03 10.39
C ARG A 105 16.88 -4.70 9.14
N ASP A 106 17.30 -5.96 9.23
CA ASP A 106 17.87 -6.69 8.10
C ASP A 106 16.83 -7.01 7.02
N GLY A 107 15.61 -7.41 7.42
CA GLY A 107 14.52 -7.65 6.49
C GLY A 107 14.10 -6.38 5.77
N ILE A 108 13.96 -5.27 6.51
CA ILE A 108 13.63 -3.96 5.95
C ILE A 108 14.74 -3.49 5.00
N ARG A 109 16.01 -3.66 5.39
CA ARG A 109 17.16 -3.34 4.52
C ARG A 109 17.11 -4.12 3.21
N ALA A 110 16.82 -5.43 3.28
CA ALA A 110 16.70 -6.27 2.10
C ALA A 110 15.52 -5.83 1.20
N PHE A 111 14.39 -5.46 1.80
CA PHE A 111 13.21 -4.96 1.11
C PHE A 111 13.47 -3.66 0.32
N LEU A 112 14.17 -2.70 0.92
CA LEU A 112 14.53 -1.44 0.25
C LEU A 112 15.49 -1.65 -0.92
N GLY A 113 16.34 -2.68 -0.81
CA GLY A 113 17.29 -3.09 -1.84
C GLY A 113 18.43 -2.08 -2.06
N LYS A 114 19.35 -2.45 -2.96
CA LYS A 114 20.60 -1.69 -3.20
C LYS A 114 20.39 -0.30 -3.79
N GLY A 115 19.22 -0.02 -4.38
CA GLY A 115 18.90 1.25 -5.02
C GLY A 115 18.54 2.38 -4.06
N PHE A 116 18.36 2.09 -2.76
CA PHE A 116 17.89 3.07 -1.78
C PHE A 116 18.89 4.23 -1.58
N ALA A 117 20.18 3.94 -1.46
CA ALA A 117 21.21 4.97 -1.31
C ALA A 117 21.34 5.87 -2.54
N ASN A 118 20.86 5.43 -3.71
CA ASN A 118 20.91 6.21 -4.95
C ASN A 118 19.72 7.17 -5.10
N ARG A 119 18.82 7.28 -4.10
CA ARG A 119 17.62 8.11 -4.16
C ARG A 119 17.88 9.57 -4.55
N PRO A 120 18.88 10.28 -3.99
CA PRO A 120 19.19 11.66 -4.38
C PRO A 120 19.54 11.84 -5.85
N PHE A 121 20.01 10.78 -6.51
CA PHE A 121 20.43 10.81 -7.91
C PHE A 121 19.36 10.29 -8.87
N GLN A 122 18.24 9.77 -8.36
CA GLN A 122 17.13 9.26 -9.18
C GLN A 122 16.08 10.34 -9.49
N THR A 123 16.02 11.39 -8.67
CA THR A 123 14.95 12.38 -8.72
C THR A 123 15.46 13.76 -8.34
N TYR A 124 15.01 14.82 -9.02
CA TYR A 124 15.20 16.21 -8.60
C TYR A 124 14.53 16.51 -7.25
N ALA A 125 13.42 15.83 -6.96
CA ALA A 125 12.70 15.96 -5.70
C ALA A 125 11.96 14.66 -5.38
N HIS A 126 11.98 14.27 -4.11
CA HIS A 126 11.21 13.18 -3.55
C HIS A 126 10.73 13.63 -2.18
N GLN A 127 9.43 13.56 -1.92
CA GLN A 127 8.85 14.10 -0.69
C GLN A 127 7.70 13.21 -0.20
N HIS A 128 7.86 12.62 0.99
CA HIS A 128 6.78 11.97 1.73
C HIS A 128 6.07 12.98 2.62
N GLN A 129 4.82 13.27 2.26
CA GLN A 129 3.96 14.21 2.96
C GLN A 129 2.83 13.46 3.67
N PHE A 130 2.60 13.82 4.93
CA PHE A 130 1.58 13.23 5.79
C PHE A 130 0.59 14.30 6.24
N SER A 131 -0.71 14.02 6.13
CA SER A 131 -1.76 14.96 6.49
C SER A 131 -2.92 14.29 7.21
N SER A 132 -3.70 15.10 7.94
CA SER A 132 -4.84 14.65 8.74
C SER A 132 -4.47 13.54 9.72
N VAL A 133 -3.35 13.76 10.43
CA VAL A 133 -2.80 12.80 11.40
C VAL A 133 -3.75 12.63 12.57
N LEU A 134 -4.23 11.40 12.73
CA LEU A 134 -4.96 10.95 13.91
C LEU A 134 -4.08 10.01 14.72
N MET A 135 -4.15 10.13 16.04
CA MET A 135 -3.41 9.28 16.96
C MET A 135 -4.35 8.68 18.00
N LYS A 136 -3.98 7.53 18.52
CA LYS A 136 -4.66 6.82 19.60
C LYS A 136 -3.60 6.28 20.56
N ASN A 137 -3.80 6.52 21.85
CA ASN A 137 -2.95 5.92 22.88
C ASN A 137 -3.36 4.45 23.07
N GLU A 138 -2.39 3.55 23.06
CA GLU A 138 -2.57 2.11 23.29
C GLU A 138 -1.65 1.64 24.43
N GLY A 139 -1.65 2.40 25.54
CA GLY A 139 -0.85 2.13 26.73
C GLY A 139 0.59 2.63 26.55
N ASN A 140 1.51 1.72 26.27
CA ASN A 140 2.92 2.05 25.99
C ASN A 140 3.21 2.27 24.49
N LEU A 141 2.16 2.22 23.67
CA LEU A 141 2.23 2.38 22.22
C LEU A 141 1.36 3.56 21.79
N ILE A 142 1.72 4.16 20.66
CA ILE A 142 0.89 5.16 19.99
C ILE A 142 0.57 4.66 18.59
N ARG A 143 -0.72 4.46 18.33
CA ARG A 143 -1.20 4.15 16.98
C ARG A 143 -1.48 5.45 16.23
N LEU A 144 -1.00 5.53 15.00
CA LEU A 144 -1.14 6.68 14.13
C LEU A 144 -1.73 6.24 12.81
N LYS A 145 -2.65 7.04 12.26
CA LYS A 145 -2.99 6.96 10.85
C LYS A 145 -2.96 8.35 10.21
N SER A 146 -2.61 8.37 8.94
CA SER A 146 -2.50 9.59 8.15
C SER A 146 -2.86 9.29 6.71
N TYR A 147 -3.32 10.31 5.98
CA TYR A 147 -3.17 10.29 4.53
C TYR A 147 -1.70 10.49 4.19
N CYS A 148 -1.22 9.83 3.14
CA CYS A 148 0.12 10.01 2.62
C CYS A 148 0.09 10.42 1.15
N ILE A 149 0.98 11.33 0.78
CA ILE A 149 1.25 11.72 -0.59
C ILE A 149 2.75 11.67 -0.81
N VAL A 150 3.18 10.97 -1.85
CA VAL A 150 4.58 10.94 -2.28
C VAL A 150 4.69 11.72 -3.57
N PHE A 151 5.36 12.88 -3.49
CA PHE A 151 5.74 13.65 -4.66
C PHE A 151 7.08 13.19 -5.17
N ARG A 152 7.20 13.06 -6.50
CA ARG A 152 8.46 12.74 -7.15
C ARG A 152 8.63 13.51 -8.45
N HIS A 153 9.79 14.13 -8.64
CA HIS A 153 10.21 14.78 -9.87
C HIS A 153 11.44 14.04 -10.44
N GLU A 154 11.29 13.25 -11.51
CA GLU A 154 12.34 12.32 -12.00
C GLU A 154 13.28 12.97 -13.04
N PHE A 155 14.54 12.50 -13.12
CA PHE A 155 15.55 13.05 -14.05
C PHE A 155 15.35 12.65 -15.52
N HIS A 156 14.92 11.41 -15.82
CA HIS A 156 14.92 10.89 -17.19
C HIS A 156 13.83 9.84 -17.48
N ARG A 157 12.80 10.23 -18.25
CA ARG A 157 12.20 9.42 -19.31
C ARG A 157 11.73 10.33 -20.45
N GLN A 158 12.47 10.31 -21.56
CA GLN A 158 12.16 11.11 -22.76
C GLN A 158 11.03 10.52 -23.60
N TYR A 159 10.59 9.28 -23.34
CA TYR A 159 9.50 8.61 -24.07
C TYR A 159 8.63 7.81 -23.07
N TRP A 160 7.35 8.21 -22.90
CA TRP A 160 6.26 7.64 -22.07
C TRP A 160 6.04 8.15 -20.62
N PRO A 161 4.78 8.47 -20.26
CA PRO A 161 4.33 9.84 -20.06
C PRO A 161 5.07 10.52 -18.89
N SER A 162 5.79 11.57 -19.26
CA SER A 162 6.69 12.39 -18.46
C SER A 162 5.93 13.42 -17.62
N GLY A 163 6.10 13.35 -16.30
CA GLY A 163 5.60 14.35 -15.37
C GLY A 163 5.90 14.00 -13.92
N PRO A 164 5.67 14.93 -12.99
CA PRO A 164 5.75 14.62 -11.56
C PRO A 164 4.86 13.41 -11.24
N SER A 165 5.46 12.35 -10.71
CA SER A 165 4.68 11.21 -10.24
C SER A 165 4.16 11.53 -8.84
N ARG A 166 2.86 11.34 -8.64
CA ARG A 166 2.19 11.52 -7.36
C ARG A 166 1.59 10.20 -6.97
N ARG A 167 1.98 9.69 -5.82
CA ARG A 167 1.35 8.50 -5.24
C ARG A 167 0.60 8.93 -4.00
N MET A 168 -0.59 8.39 -3.79
CA MET A 168 -1.45 8.75 -2.67
C MET A 168 -1.89 7.48 -1.96
N GLY A 169 -2.19 7.59 -0.68
CA GLY A 169 -2.58 6.44 0.11
C GLY A 169 -2.90 6.80 1.55
N THR A 170 -2.94 5.75 2.36
CA THR A 170 -2.96 5.85 3.82
C THR A 170 -1.71 5.20 4.38
N TRP A 171 -1.24 5.78 5.48
CA TRP A 171 -0.05 5.36 6.19
C TRP A 171 -0.42 5.15 7.64
N HIS A 172 -0.11 3.97 8.17
CA HIS A 172 -0.51 3.55 9.50
C HIS A 172 0.73 3.11 10.25
N GLY A 173 1.03 3.80 11.35
CA GLY A 173 2.20 3.53 12.16
C GLY A 173 1.78 3.10 13.57
N LEU A 174 2.44 2.08 14.09
CA LEU A 174 2.44 1.78 15.51
C LEU A 174 3.79 2.17 16.08
N PHE A 175 3.80 3.15 16.98
CA PHE A 175 5.00 3.68 17.59
C PHE A 175 5.20 3.09 18.98
N GLN A 176 6.45 2.78 19.30
CA GLN A 176 6.89 2.35 20.62
C GLN A 176 7.99 3.28 21.11
N ASN A 177 7.94 3.65 22.38
CA ASN A 177 8.99 4.44 23.01
C ASN A 177 10.23 3.55 23.28
N ASP A 178 11.39 3.94 22.74
CA ASP A 178 12.68 3.25 22.90
C ASP A 178 13.56 3.91 23.98
N GLY A 179 12.94 4.55 24.97
CA GLY A 179 13.59 5.26 26.09
C GLY A 179 14.00 6.70 25.78
N ASN A 180 14.34 7.02 24.53
CA ASN A 180 14.77 8.36 24.12
C ASN A 180 13.97 8.93 22.94
N ILE A 181 13.50 8.05 22.06
CA ILE A 181 12.80 8.42 20.82
C ILE A 181 11.68 7.42 20.56
N TRP A 182 10.60 7.90 19.93
CA TRP A 182 9.53 7.04 19.46
C TRP A 182 9.96 6.40 18.13
N LYS A 183 9.87 5.07 18.05
CA LYS A 183 10.25 4.31 16.85
C LYS A 183 9.07 3.50 16.32
N LEU A 184 9.10 3.22 15.03
CA LEU A 184 8.13 2.39 14.35
C LEU A 184 8.29 0.93 14.75
N LYS A 185 7.29 0.43 15.48
CA LYS A 185 7.10 -0.98 15.77
C LYS A 185 6.44 -1.69 14.59
N GLU A 186 5.42 -1.07 14.02
CA GLU A 186 4.77 -1.53 12.80
C GLU A 186 4.53 -0.35 11.87
N LEU A 187 4.64 -0.59 10.57
CA LEU A 187 4.29 0.34 9.53
C LEU A 187 3.53 -0.39 8.41
N ASP A 188 2.30 0.01 8.18
CA ASP A 188 1.47 -0.45 7.07
C ASP A 188 1.21 0.70 6.09
N VAL A 189 1.61 0.50 4.84
CA VAL A 189 1.45 1.49 3.76
C VAL A 189 0.46 0.98 2.73
N HIS A 190 -0.68 1.66 2.63
CA HIS A 190 -1.74 1.33 1.69
C HIS A 190 -1.80 2.40 0.61
N MET A 191 -1.16 2.12 -0.52
CA MET A 191 -1.20 3.02 -1.66
C MET A 191 -2.50 2.81 -2.45
N TRP A 192 -3.19 3.89 -2.77
CA TRP A 192 -4.37 3.85 -3.63
C TRP A 192 -3.92 3.65 -5.07
N LEU A 193 -3.95 2.41 -5.53
CA LEU A 193 -3.48 2.00 -6.86
C LEU A 193 -4.53 2.20 -7.96
N ASP A 194 -5.49 3.12 -7.79
CA ASP A 194 -6.57 3.28 -8.76
C ASP A 194 -6.02 3.74 -10.12
N SER A 195 -6.41 3.02 -11.17
CA SER A 195 -5.82 3.10 -12.52
C SER A 195 -6.01 4.44 -13.23
N VAL A 196 -6.76 5.38 -12.63
CA VAL A 196 -7.01 6.72 -13.17
C VAL A 196 -5.76 7.62 -13.10
N PHE A 197 -4.78 7.29 -12.25
CA PHE A 197 -3.52 8.05 -12.11
C PHE A 197 -2.28 7.36 -12.71
N GLY A 198 -2.46 6.34 -13.54
CA GLY A 198 -1.43 5.88 -14.48
C GLY A 198 -0.21 5.16 -13.90
N ILE A 199 -0.24 4.64 -12.67
CA ILE A 199 0.81 3.77 -12.13
C ILE A 199 0.20 2.64 -11.28
N GLY A 200 0.33 1.40 -11.75
CA GLY A 200 0.06 0.18 -10.99
C GLY A 200 -1.22 -0.55 -11.41
N SER A 201 -1.15 -1.87 -11.53
CA SER A 201 -2.32 -2.74 -11.61
C SER A 201 -3.09 -2.66 -10.28
N ALA A 202 -4.29 -2.08 -10.32
CA ALA A 202 -5.22 -1.97 -9.21
C ALA A 202 -5.69 -3.36 -8.77
N LEU A 203 -5.11 -3.94 -7.71
CA LEU A 203 -5.55 -5.26 -7.22
C LEU A 203 -5.58 -5.46 -5.70
N THR A 204 -5.11 -4.54 -4.86
CA THR A 204 -5.06 -4.81 -3.40
C THR A 204 -6.24 -4.30 -2.59
N ASP A 205 -6.89 -3.21 -3.01
CA ASP A 205 -7.89 -2.55 -2.15
C ASP A 205 -9.34 -2.76 -2.60
N ARG A 206 -9.57 -3.45 -3.72
CA ARG A 206 -10.91 -3.68 -4.27
C ARG A 206 -11.13 -5.15 -4.59
N GLY A 207 -12.10 -5.77 -3.91
CA GLY A 207 -12.61 -7.08 -4.30
C GLY A 207 -13.37 -7.01 -5.63
N ALA A 208 -13.55 -8.17 -6.27
CA ALA A 208 -14.35 -8.28 -7.49
C ALA A 208 -15.76 -7.71 -7.28
N GLY A 209 -16.20 -6.81 -8.18
CA GLY A 209 -17.52 -6.17 -8.13
C GLY A 209 -17.57 -4.83 -7.39
N MET A 210 -16.45 -4.33 -6.89
CA MET A 210 -16.35 -2.97 -6.34
C MET A 210 -16.23 -1.92 -7.47
N PRO A 211 -16.77 -0.69 -7.30
CA PRO A 211 -16.63 0.36 -8.31
C PRO A 211 -15.18 0.54 -8.76
N GLY A 212 -14.94 0.44 -10.07
CA GLY A 212 -13.60 0.60 -10.67
C GLY A 212 -12.73 -0.66 -10.72
N THR A 213 -13.27 -1.87 -10.51
CA THR A 213 -12.63 -3.13 -10.94
C THR A 213 -13.22 -3.59 -12.27
N LEU A 214 -12.37 -3.99 -13.24
CA LEU A 214 -12.85 -4.64 -14.47
C LEU A 214 -13.51 -5.97 -14.07
N GLY A 215 -14.80 -6.10 -14.35
CA GLY A 215 -15.55 -7.35 -14.22
C GLY A 215 -15.32 -8.29 -15.41
#